data_AF-A0AAW2LHA6-F1
#
_entry.id   AF-A0AAW2LHA6-F1
#
_cell.length_a   1.000
_cell.length_b   1.000
_cell.length_c   1.000
_cell.angle_alpha   90.00
_cell.angle_beta   90.00
_cell.angle_gamma   90.00
#
_symmetry.space_group_name_H-M   'P 1'
#
loop_
_entity.id
_entity.type
_entity.pdbx_description
1 polymer ?
#
loop_
_entity_poly.entity_id
_entity_poly.type
_entity_poly.pdbx_seq_one_letter_code
_entity_poly.pdbx_strand_id
1 'polypeptide(L)'
;MRPQGITEEQIKLRAFPFSLADQAKDWLYFLPSGSITTWNDLKRQFLEKYFPASRAATIRKEISGIHQFARESLFEYWGRFNELVKSCPHH
;
A
#
# COMPACT_ATOMS: atom_id res chain seq x y z
N MET A 1 10.46 22.43 12.89
CA MET A 1 9.33 23.31 13.29
C MET A 1 8.09 22.90 12.49
N ARG A 2 6.96 22.57 13.13
CA ARG A 2 5.67 22.46 12.43
C ARG A 2 5.08 23.86 12.29
N PRO A 3 4.70 24.32 11.09
CA PRO A 3 4.04 25.62 10.95
C PRO A 3 2.72 25.59 11.72
N GLN A 4 2.44 26.64 12.51
CA GLN A 4 1.18 26.76 13.23
C GLN A 4 0.02 26.85 12.23
N GLY A 5 -1.05 26.08 12.48
CA GLY A 5 -2.25 26.05 11.62
C GLY A 5 -2.25 25.01 10.50
N ILE A 6 -1.20 24.19 10.35
CA ILE A 6 -1.20 23.06 9.39
C ILE A 6 -1.56 21.76 10.11
N THR A 7 -2.60 21.08 9.64
CA THR A 7 -2.98 19.76 10.16
C THR A 7 -2.06 18.67 9.63
N GLU A 8 -1.94 17.56 10.35
CA GLU A 8 -1.15 16.42 9.90
C GLU A 8 -1.65 15.86 8.56
N GLU A 9 -2.96 15.89 8.32
CA GLU A 9 -3.55 15.47 7.05
C GLU A 9 -3.10 16.35 5.89
N GLN A 10 -3.04 17.67 6.08
CA GLN A 10 -2.54 18.60 5.07
C GLN A 10 -1.05 18.36 4.77
N ILE A 11 -0.25 18.04 5.79
CA ILE A 11 1.15 17.65 5.59
C ILE A 11 1.23 16.37 4.75
N LYS A 12 0.46 15.34 5.10
CA LYS A 12 0.44 14.06 4.38
C LYS A 12 0.00 14.21 2.93
N LEU A 13 -1.07 14.97 2.67
CA LEU A 13 -1.55 15.25 1.31
C LEU A 13 -0.49 15.96 0.46
N ARG A 14 0.23 16.94 1.02
CA ARG A 14 1.31 17.64 0.30
C ARG A 14 2.56 16.79 0.11
N ALA A 15 2.85 15.89 1.04
CA ALA A 15 4.04 15.04 1.00
C ALA A 15 3.88 13.81 0.09
N PHE A 16 2.66 13.29 -0.06
CA PHE A 16 2.41 12.04 -0.78
C PHE A 16 2.92 11.99 -2.23
N PRO A 17 2.79 13.04 -3.07
CA PRO A 17 3.34 13.03 -4.43
C PRO A 17 4.85 12.74 -4.49
N PHE A 18 5.59 13.06 -3.42
CA PHE A 18 7.04 12.79 -3.32
C PHE A 18 7.37 11.33 -2.99
N SER A 19 6.40 10.56 -2.49
CA SER A 19 6.56 9.11 -2.28
C SER A 19 6.26 8.26 -3.51
N LEU A 20 5.77 8.87 -4.59
CA LEU A 20 5.38 8.16 -5.81
C LEU A 20 6.42 8.28 -6.91
N ALA A 21 6.52 7.24 -7.72
CA ALA A 21 7.35 7.19 -8.93
C ALA A 21 6.49 6.81 -10.15
N ASP A 22 6.96 7.19 -11.34
CA ASP A 22 6.46 6.76 -12.64
C ASP A 22 4.93 6.83 -12.75
N GLN A 23 4.30 5.72 -13.16
CA GLN A 23 2.87 5.60 -13.40
C GLN A 23 2.00 5.93 -12.18
N ALA A 24 2.51 5.73 -10.96
CA ALA A 24 1.78 6.08 -9.74
C ALA A 24 1.71 7.60 -9.55
N LYS A 25 2.82 8.28 -9.85
CA LYS A 25 2.89 9.74 -9.82
C LYS A 25 2.02 10.34 -10.92
N ASP A 26 2.11 9.82 -12.14
CA ASP A 26 1.30 10.27 -13.27
C ASP A 26 -0.20 10.13 -12.98
N TRP A 27 -0.63 8.97 -12.46
CA TRP A 27 -2.02 8.74 -12.06
C TRP A 27 -2.53 9.83 -11.12
N LEU A 28 -1.75 10.19 -10.09
CA LEU A 28 -2.16 11.20 -9.12
C LEU A 28 -2.36 12.58 -9.78
N TYR A 29 -1.53 12.95 -10.76
CA TYR A 29 -1.64 14.22 -11.49
C TYR A 29 -2.76 14.24 -12.54
N PHE A 30 -3.15 13.07 -13.08
CA PHE A 30 -4.25 12.97 -14.04
C PHE A 30 -5.64 12.92 -13.39
N LEU A 31 -5.74 12.84 -12.06
CA LEU A 31 -7.02 12.87 -11.38
C LEU A 31 -7.72 14.23 -11.56
N PRO A 32 -9.06 14.24 -11.76
CA PRO A 32 -9.83 15.48 -11.84
C PRO A 32 -9.62 16.36 -10.59
N SER A 33 -9.55 17.68 -10.77
CA SER A 33 -9.46 18.61 -9.64
C SER A 33 -10.64 18.40 -8.68
N GLY A 34 -10.35 18.38 -7.37
CA GLY A 34 -11.35 18.14 -6.34
C GLY A 34 -11.74 16.67 -6.13
N SER A 35 -11.19 15.73 -6.89
CA SER A 35 -11.40 14.28 -6.67
C SER A 35 -10.83 13.76 -5.33
N ILE A 36 -9.82 14.43 -4.78
CA ILE A 36 -9.18 14.11 -3.51
C ILE A 36 -9.19 15.36 -2.64
N THR A 37 -9.98 15.33 -1.56
CA THR A 37 -10.10 16.45 -0.61
C THR A 37 -9.58 16.09 0.77
N THR A 38 -9.57 14.81 1.13
CA THR A 38 -9.07 14.32 2.43
C THR A 38 -7.97 13.28 2.27
N TRP A 39 -7.17 13.09 3.33
CA TRP A 39 -6.18 12.02 3.38
C TRP A 39 -6.82 10.63 3.23
N ASN A 40 -8.03 10.44 3.72
CA ASN A 40 -8.77 9.18 3.59
C ASN A 40 -9.20 8.91 2.14
N ASP A 41 -9.62 9.92 1.39
CA ASP A 41 -9.96 9.77 -0.03
C ASP A 41 -8.75 9.37 -0.86
N LEU A 42 -7.61 10.01 -0.62
CA LEU A 42 -6.35 9.68 -1.29
C LEU A 42 -5.95 8.23 -1.03
N LYS A 43 -5.94 7.80 0.24
CA LYS A 43 -5.62 6.40 0.60
C LYS A 43 -6.54 5.41 -0.08
N ARG A 44 -7.86 5.66 -0.03
CA ARG A 44 -8.86 4.77 -0.63
C ARG A 44 -8.64 4.62 -2.14
N GLN A 45 -8.57 5.73 -2.87
CA GLN A 45 -8.40 5.69 -4.33
C GLN A 45 -7.06 5.08 -4.75
N PHE A 46 -5.98 5.37 -4.01
CA PHE A 46 -4.68 4.76 -4.26
C PHE A 46 -4.71 3.24 -4.07
N LEU A 47 -5.30 2.76 -2.97
CA LEU A 47 -5.42 1.33 -2.70
C LEU A 47 -6.33 0.64 -3.72
N GLU A 48 -7.46 1.24 -4.09
CA GLU A 48 -8.34 0.68 -5.13
C GLU A 48 -7.63 0.54 -6.48
N LYS A 49 -6.79 1.51 -6.85
CA LYS A 49 -6.05 1.50 -8.12
C LYS A 49 -4.88 0.50 -8.13
N TYR A 50 -4.06 0.46 -7.08
CA TYR A 50 -2.79 -0.27 -7.07
C TYR A 50 -2.79 -1.57 -6.23
N PHE A 51 -3.77 -1.70 -5.33
CA PHE A 51 -3.95 -2.85 -4.44
C PHE A 51 -5.41 -3.31 -4.42
N PRO A 52 -5.95 -3.75 -5.57
CA PRO A 52 -7.35 -4.14 -5.67
C PRO A 52 -7.68 -5.30 -4.73
N ALA A 53 -8.96 -5.41 -4.35
CA ALA A 53 -9.45 -6.45 -3.44
C ALA A 53 -9.11 -7.88 -3.92
N SER A 54 -9.03 -8.11 -5.23
CA SER A 54 -8.60 -9.38 -5.83
C SER A 54 -7.16 -9.72 -5.46
N ARG A 55 -6.23 -8.75 -5.57
CA ARG A 55 -4.83 -8.92 -5.15
C ARG A 55 -4.73 -9.22 -3.66
N ALA A 56 -5.49 -8.48 -2.84
CA ALA A 56 -5.54 -8.73 -1.40
C ALA A 56 -6.11 -10.13 -1.07
N ALA A 57 -7.11 -10.60 -1.81
CA ALA A 57 -7.67 -11.93 -1.65
C ALA A 57 -6.66 -13.03 -2.04
N THR A 58 -5.91 -12.84 -3.13
CA THR A 58 -4.84 -13.75 -3.55
C THR A 58 -3.76 -13.86 -2.48
N ILE A 59 -3.25 -12.74 -1.96
CA ILE A 59 -2.23 -12.74 -0.90
C ILE A 59 -2.74 -13.47 0.35
N ARG A 60 -3.98 -13.22 0.78
CA ARG A 60 -4.58 -13.96 1.91
C ARG A 60 -4.65 -15.46 1.65
N LYS A 61 -5.05 -15.87 0.44
CA LYS A 61 -5.11 -17.29 0.06
C LYS A 61 -3.72 -17.93 0.08
N GLU A 62 -2.71 -17.23 -0.41
CA GLU A 62 -1.31 -17.70 -0.37
C GLU A 62 -0.81 -17.84 1.06
N ILE A 63 -1.07 -16.87 1.94
CA ILE A 63 -0.72 -16.94 3.36
C ILE A 63 -1.43 -18.14 4.04
N SER A 64 -2.70 -18.37 3.74
CA SER A 64 -3.44 -19.52 4.33
C SER A 64 -3.00 -20.87 3.77
N GLY A 65 -2.46 -20.91 2.54
CA GLY A 65 -2.05 -22.14 1.86
C GLY A 65 -0.56 -22.45 1.92
N ILE A 66 0.26 -21.51 2.39
CA ILE A 66 1.70 -21.70 2.48
C ILE A 66 2.03 -22.80 3.49
N HIS A 67 2.94 -23.68 3.10
CA HIS A 67 3.49 -24.74 3.93
C HIS A 67 4.98 -24.88 3.62
N GLN A 68 5.71 -25.49 4.56
CA GLN A 68 7.12 -25.79 4.39
C GLN A 68 7.29 -26.90 3.34
N PHE A 69 8.18 -26.71 2.38
CA PHE A 69 8.49 -27.74 1.39
C PHE A 69 9.44 -28.81 1.94
N ALA A 70 9.41 -30.01 1.34
CA ALA A 70 10.18 -31.17 1.83
C ALA A 70 11.72 -30.95 1.89
N ARG A 71 12.26 -30.00 1.11
CA ARG A 71 13.69 -29.65 1.08
C ARG A 71 13.99 -28.24 1.57
N GLU A 72 12.99 -27.57 2.14
CA GLU A 72 13.10 -26.20 2.62
C GLU A 72 13.41 -26.21 4.12
N SER A 73 14.38 -25.41 4.54
CA SER A 73 14.65 -25.18 5.97
C SER A 73 13.58 -24.31 6.60
N LEU A 74 13.42 -24.41 7.93
CA LEU A 74 12.47 -23.56 8.66
C LEU A 74 12.76 -22.08 8.47
N PHE A 75 14.04 -21.71 8.34
CA PHE A 75 14.45 -20.32 8.12
C PHE A 75 14.00 -19.79 6.76
N GLU A 76 14.15 -20.58 5.70
CA GLU A 76 13.69 -20.22 4.34
C GLU A 76 12.16 -20.12 4.29
N TYR A 77 11.45 -21.08 4.88
CA TYR A 77 10.00 -21.04 5.00
C TYR A 77 9.53 -19.77 5.72
N TRP A 78 10.15 -19.46 6.86
CA TRP A 78 9.84 -18.26 7.64
C TRP A 78 10.11 -16.98 6.84
N GLY A 79 11.18 -16.96 6.05
CA GLY A 79 11.47 -15.89 5.11
C GLY A 79 10.32 -15.66 4.12
N ARG A 80 9.90 -16.72 3.42
CA ARG A 80 8.78 -16.62 2.46
C ARG A 80 7.47 -16.19 3.12
N PHE A 81 7.15 -16.76 4.29
CA PHE A 81 5.97 -16.39 5.05
C PHE A 81 5.96 -14.89 5.36
N ASN A 82 7.07 -14.36 5.88
CA ASN A 82 7.16 -12.93 6.19
C ASN A 82 7.08 -12.04 4.94
N GLU A 83 7.64 -12.45 3.81
CA GLU A 83 7.52 -11.70 2.55
C GLU A 83 6.06 -11.64 2.06
N LEU A 84 5.30 -12.74 2.18
CA LEU A 84 3.86 -12.73 1.88
C LEU A 84 3.09 -11.80 2.82
N VAL A 85 3.42 -11.84 4.11
CA VAL A 85 2.79 -10.98 5.12
C VAL A 85 3.07 -9.49 4.85
N LYS A 86 4.31 -9.11 4.55
CA LYS A 86 4.70 -7.74 4.17
C LYS A 86 4.01 -7.25 2.90
N SER A 87 3.66 -8.15 2.00
CA SER A 87 2.96 -7.84 0.76
C SER A 87 1.50 -7.45 0.97
N CYS A 88 0.93 -7.72 2.16
CA CYS A 88 -0.44 -7.34 2.51
C CYS A 88 -0.49 -5.86 2.95
N PRO A 89 -1.24 -4.98 2.26
CA PRO A 89 -1.29 -3.55 2.57
C PRO A 89 -2.12 -3.21 3.82
N HIS A 90 -2.77 -4.20 4.45
CA HIS A 90 -3.68 -4.03 5.59
C HIS A 90 -3.20 -4.78 6.83
N HIS A 91 -1.96 -4.50 7.25
CA HIS A 91 -1.42 -5.07 8.48
C HIS A 91 -1.82 -4.29 9.73
#